data_AF-A0A9Q0UDK4-F1
#
_entry.id   AF-A0A9Q0UDK4-F1
#
_cell.length_a   1.000
_cell.length_b   1.000
_cell.length_c   1.000
_cell.angle_alpha   90.00
_cell.angle_beta   90.00
_cell.angle_gamma   90.00
#
_symmetry.space_group_name_H-M   'P 1'
#
loop_
_entity.id
_entity.type
_entity.pdbx_description
1 polymer ?
#
loop_
_entity_poly.entity_id
_entity_poly.type
_entity_poly.pdbx_seq_one_letter_code
_entity_poly.pdbx_strand_id
1 'polypeptide(L)'
;MDTPERDSLPRKRSLRKKFGARNYDENLMDELIEKHLGGAFKKKKQTKEDLEKETETEAMIAISLGFPIDALLEEEIRAGVVRQLGGKEQNDYIVVRNHILARWRSNVEVWLSKGQIKETVSNEYEHLISAAYDFLLYNGYINFGVLLPLTSPMPELTNEGSVIIVGAGLAGLSAAKQLMSFGFKVIVLEGRNRPGGRVYTQKMGKKGQFAAVDLGGSVITGIHANPLGVLARQLSIPLHKVRDNCPLYKPDGAPVDKGIDSNIELIHNKLLDKVMELRKIMGGFANDISLGSVLERLRQLYGVARSTEERQLLDWHLANLEYANAGCLSDLSATFWDQDDPYEMGGDHCFLAGGNWRLIKALCEGVPIFYGKTVNTIRYGHDGIAVIVGEQVFEADMVLCTVPLGVLKKRTIRFEPELPGRKLAAIERMGFGLLNKVAMVFPHVFWGEDLDTFGCLSEHSNKRGEFFLFYGNHTVSGGAALIALVAGEAAQMFENSDPSMLLHRVLSVLRGIYNPKGVDVPDPIQTICTRWGW
;
A
#
# COMPACT_ATOMS: atom_id res chain seq x y z
N MET A 1 54.45 -11.92 -53.77
CA MET A 1 54.34 -10.50 -54.16
C MET A 1 52.90 -10.10 -53.94
N ASP A 2 52.73 -8.88 -53.42
CA ASP A 2 51.48 -8.10 -53.26
C ASP A 2 50.51 -8.43 -52.10
N THR A 3 50.74 -7.72 -50.98
CA THR A 3 49.87 -6.73 -50.26
C THR A 3 48.32 -6.75 -50.40
N PRO A 4 47.54 -6.05 -49.52
CA PRO A 4 47.77 -5.53 -48.15
C PRO A 4 46.57 -5.63 -47.15
N GLU A 5 46.90 -5.28 -45.90
CA GLU A 5 46.15 -4.69 -44.75
C GLU A 5 44.63 -4.39 -44.81
N ARG A 6 43.96 -4.63 -43.67
CA ARG A 6 43.21 -3.58 -42.93
C ARG A 6 42.84 -3.95 -41.49
N ASP A 7 42.95 -2.93 -40.64
CA ASP A 7 42.74 -2.86 -39.20
C ASP A 7 41.29 -2.94 -38.70
N SER A 8 41.18 -3.38 -37.45
CA SER A 8 40.25 -2.96 -36.38
C SER A 8 38.73 -3.24 -36.47
N LEU A 9 38.25 -4.13 -35.57
CA LEU A 9 37.09 -3.97 -34.66
C LEU A 9 36.82 -5.31 -33.93
N PRO A 10 36.93 -5.42 -32.59
CA PRO A 10 36.34 -6.56 -31.90
C PRO A 10 34.86 -6.32 -31.61
N ARG A 11 34.07 -7.30 -32.07
CA ARG A 11 32.63 -7.48 -31.94
C ARG A 11 32.15 -7.46 -30.48
N LYS A 12 30.99 -6.82 -30.26
CA LYS A 12 30.09 -7.06 -29.11
C LYS A 12 29.88 -8.57 -28.93
N ARG A 13 30.26 -9.10 -27.76
CA ARG A 13 29.81 -10.42 -27.28
C ARG A 13 28.91 -10.22 -26.07
N SER A 14 27.62 -10.54 -26.26
CA SER A 14 26.67 -10.76 -25.18
C SER A 14 27.10 -11.98 -24.38
N LEU A 15 27.33 -11.81 -23.08
CA LEU A 15 27.54 -12.89 -22.12
C LEU A 15 26.56 -12.71 -20.96
N ARG A 16 25.26 -12.98 -21.22
CA ARG A 16 24.30 -13.21 -20.13
C ARG A 16 24.66 -14.52 -19.42
N LYS A 17 25.05 -14.41 -18.15
CA LYS A 17 24.73 -15.40 -17.11
C LYS A 17 23.70 -14.76 -16.19
N LYS A 18 22.59 -15.46 -15.96
CA LYS A 18 21.61 -15.13 -14.92
C LYS A 18 22.38 -14.97 -13.59
N PHE A 19 22.36 -13.77 -13.02
CA PHE A 19 22.77 -13.57 -11.64
C PHE A 19 21.51 -13.63 -10.79
N GLY A 20 21.48 -14.57 -9.85
CA GLY A 20 20.45 -14.61 -8.82
C GLY A 20 20.51 -13.30 -8.04
N ALA A 21 19.36 -12.65 -7.91
CA ALA A 21 19.18 -11.61 -6.92
C ALA A 21 19.57 -12.24 -5.57
N ARG A 22 20.71 -11.82 -5.02
CA ARG A 22 20.95 -11.98 -3.60
C ARG A 22 19.89 -11.11 -2.94
N ASN A 23 19.06 -11.73 -2.12
CA ASN A 23 18.10 -11.05 -1.27
C ASN A 23 18.75 -9.81 -0.66
N TYR A 24 18.16 -8.66 -0.96
CA TYR A 24 18.44 -7.40 -0.30
C TYR A 24 17.90 -7.55 1.13
N ASP A 25 18.80 -7.46 2.12
CA ASP A 25 18.49 -7.62 3.54
C ASP A 25 18.75 -6.29 4.23
N GLU A 26 17.69 -5.57 4.61
CA GLU A 26 17.77 -4.26 5.25
C GLU A 26 18.51 -4.28 6.59
N ASN A 27 18.58 -5.44 7.27
CA ASN A 27 19.32 -5.53 8.53
C ASN A 27 20.83 -5.30 8.34
N LEU A 28 21.38 -5.60 7.14
CA LEU A 28 22.75 -5.27 6.78
C LEU A 28 22.93 -3.77 6.52
N MET A 29 21.88 -3.06 6.11
CA MET A 29 21.89 -1.60 5.98
C MET A 29 21.83 -0.92 7.35
N ASP A 30 21.03 -1.42 8.30
CA ASP A 30 21.01 -0.89 9.67
C ASP A 30 22.38 -1.03 10.35
N GLU A 31 23.07 -2.17 10.18
CA GLU A 31 24.46 -2.32 10.67
C GLU A 31 25.47 -1.41 9.94
N LEU A 32 25.31 -1.18 8.62
CA LEU A 32 26.18 -0.28 7.85
C LEU A 32 25.93 1.21 8.17
N ILE A 33 24.67 1.57 8.48
CA ILE A 33 24.21 2.89 8.91
C ILE A 33 24.67 3.18 10.35
N GLU A 34 24.53 2.23 11.28
CA GLU A 34 25.01 2.39 12.66
C GLU A 34 26.53 2.46 12.74
N LYS A 35 27.25 1.66 11.93
CA LYS A 35 28.72 1.62 11.94
C LYS A 35 29.38 2.87 11.34
N HIS A 36 28.64 3.69 10.58
CA HIS A 36 29.10 5.00 10.09
C HIS A 36 28.71 6.17 10.99
N LEU A 37 27.75 6.01 11.91
CA LEU A 37 27.24 7.08 12.77
C LEU A 37 27.63 6.95 14.25
N GLY A 38 28.14 5.79 14.68
CA GLY A 38 28.56 5.52 16.06
C GLY A 38 30.06 5.69 16.31
N GLY A 39 30.60 6.91 16.23
CA GLY A 39 31.99 7.16 16.65
C GLY A 39 32.41 8.61 16.60
N ALA A 40 32.91 9.13 17.72
CA ALA A 40 33.35 10.52 17.89
C ALA A 40 34.19 11.04 16.71
N PHE A 41 33.78 12.19 16.17
CA PHE A 41 34.38 12.88 15.02
C PHE A 41 35.92 12.92 15.06
N LYS A 42 36.55 12.11 14.22
CA LYS A 42 37.85 12.42 13.60
C LYS A 42 37.62 12.48 12.10
N LYS A 43 37.77 13.66 11.50
CA LYS A 43 37.73 13.88 10.04
C LYS A 43 38.74 12.96 9.35
N LYS A 44 38.32 11.76 8.94
CA LYS A 44 39.04 10.97 7.95
C LYS A 44 38.82 11.63 6.60
N LYS A 45 39.91 11.85 5.86
CA LYS A 45 39.86 12.38 4.49
C LYS A 45 39.25 11.27 3.63
N GLN A 46 37.99 11.42 3.22
CA GLN A 46 37.30 10.48 2.34
C GLN A 46 38.06 10.36 1.01
N THR A 47 38.20 9.13 0.49
CA THR A 47 38.85 8.91 -0.80
C THR A 47 37.86 9.17 -1.94
N LYS A 48 38.38 9.33 -3.17
CA LYS A 48 37.52 9.51 -4.36
C LYS A 48 36.61 8.29 -4.58
N GLU A 49 37.12 7.09 -4.33
CA GLU A 49 36.36 5.84 -4.43
C GLU A 49 35.23 5.77 -3.39
N ASP A 50 35.42 6.35 -2.20
CA ASP A 50 34.37 6.40 -1.17
C ASP A 50 33.21 7.30 -1.61
N LEU A 51 33.52 8.45 -2.23
CA LEU A 51 32.51 9.40 -2.74
C LEU A 51 31.74 8.83 -3.93
N GLU A 52 32.40 8.08 -4.82
CA GLU A 52 31.75 7.41 -5.94
C GLU A 52 30.76 6.35 -5.42
N LYS A 53 31.14 5.55 -4.42
CA LYS A 53 30.22 4.57 -3.78
C LYS A 53 29.06 5.22 -3.04
N GLU A 54 29.29 6.35 -2.36
CA GLU A 54 28.22 7.12 -1.71
C GLU A 54 27.20 7.59 -2.76
N THR A 55 27.68 8.18 -3.86
CA THR A 55 26.83 8.63 -4.96
C THR A 55 26.03 7.49 -5.60
N GLU A 56 26.64 6.32 -5.79
CA GLU A 56 25.94 5.12 -6.27
C GLU A 56 24.85 4.67 -5.30
N THR A 57 25.12 4.70 -3.99
CA THR A 57 24.16 4.34 -2.94
C THR A 57 22.97 5.31 -2.93
N GLU A 58 23.24 6.61 -3.04
CA GLU A 58 22.21 7.66 -3.11
C GLU A 58 21.32 7.50 -4.34
N ALA A 59 21.92 7.17 -5.49
CA ALA A 59 21.18 6.86 -6.70
C ALA A 59 20.26 5.64 -6.51
N MET A 60 20.74 4.57 -5.86
CA MET A 60 19.92 3.39 -5.58
C MET A 60 18.75 3.69 -4.64
N ILE A 61 18.94 4.56 -3.64
CA ILE A 61 17.85 5.04 -2.79
C ILE A 61 16.84 5.80 -3.65
N ALA A 62 17.29 6.75 -4.47
CA ALA A 62 16.39 7.53 -5.33
C ALA A 62 15.57 6.65 -6.28
N ILE A 63 16.17 5.61 -6.88
CA ILE A 63 15.46 4.60 -7.69
C ILE A 63 14.33 3.95 -6.90
N SER A 64 14.60 3.51 -5.67
CA SER A 64 13.58 2.87 -4.84
C SER A 64 12.38 3.80 -4.61
N LEU A 65 12.61 5.12 -4.58
CA LEU A 65 11.58 6.15 -4.43
C LEU A 65 10.90 6.57 -5.74
N GLY A 66 11.19 5.87 -6.85
CA GLY A 66 10.61 6.13 -8.16
C GLY A 66 11.37 7.16 -9.00
N PHE A 67 12.55 7.61 -8.57
CA PHE A 67 13.36 8.56 -9.36
C PHE A 67 14.35 7.81 -10.28
N PRO A 68 14.35 8.07 -11.59
CA PRO A 68 15.32 7.45 -12.48
C PRO A 68 16.76 7.91 -12.19
N ILE A 69 17.72 7.02 -12.46
CA ILE A 69 19.15 7.23 -12.16
C ILE A 69 19.72 8.44 -12.90
N ASP A 70 19.37 8.56 -14.18
CA ASP A 70 20.03 9.42 -15.16
C ASP A 70 19.04 10.32 -15.91
N ALA A 71 17.80 10.41 -15.42
CA ALA A 71 16.76 11.24 -16.00
C ALA A 71 16.02 12.08 -14.95
N LEU A 72 15.27 13.06 -15.46
CA LEU A 72 14.27 13.80 -14.69
C LEU A 72 12.91 13.11 -14.84
N LEU A 73 12.10 13.21 -13.80
CA LEU A 73 10.67 12.92 -13.86
C LEU A 73 9.95 13.94 -14.74
N GLU A 74 8.79 13.56 -15.28
CA GLU A 74 7.91 14.48 -16.02
C GLU A 74 7.46 15.65 -15.15
N GLU A 75 7.25 15.41 -13.85
CA GLU A 75 6.93 16.44 -12.86
C GLU A 75 8.10 17.42 -12.65
N GLU A 76 9.34 16.92 -12.63
CA GLU A 76 10.54 17.75 -12.50
C GLU A 76 10.75 18.64 -13.73
N ILE A 77 10.55 18.06 -14.93
CA ILE A 77 10.61 18.80 -16.19
C ILE A 77 9.55 19.91 -16.21
N ARG A 78 8.32 19.59 -15.82
CA ARG A 78 7.20 20.56 -15.77
C ARG A 78 7.43 21.66 -14.74
N ALA A 79 8.06 21.33 -13.61
CA ALA A 79 8.41 22.29 -12.58
C ALA A 79 9.57 23.20 -12.99
N GLY A 80 10.28 22.91 -14.09
CA GLY A 80 11.38 23.73 -14.58
C GLY A 80 12.57 23.75 -13.62
N VAL A 81 12.87 22.61 -12.99
CA VAL A 81 13.92 22.50 -11.96
C VAL A 81 15.33 22.79 -12.47
N VAL A 82 15.52 22.76 -13.80
CA VAL A 82 16.76 23.13 -14.51
C VAL A 82 16.42 24.03 -15.70
N ARG A 83 17.39 24.85 -16.13
CA ARG A 83 17.18 25.80 -17.25
C ARG A 83 17.22 25.12 -18.60
N GLN A 84 18.08 24.12 -18.75
CA GLN A 84 18.25 23.38 -19.99
C GLN A 84 18.15 21.87 -19.74
N LEU A 85 17.33 21.20 -20.56
CA LEU A 85 17.24 19.75 -20.57
C LEU A 85 18.46 19.15 -21.27
N GLY A 86 19.01 18.10 -20.65
CA GLY A 86 20.24 17.46 -21.07
C GLY A 86 21.49 18.28 -20.73
N GLY A 87 22.60 17.57 -20.53
CA GLY A 87 23.89 18.18 -20.24
C GLY A 87 24.22 18.29 -18.75
N LYS A 88 25.19 19.16 -18.43
CA LYS A 88 25.84 19.18 -17.11
C LYS A 88 24.90 19.60 -15.98
N GLU A 89 24.12 20.66 -16.16
CA GLU A 89 23.20 21.19 -15.14
C GLU A 89 22.19 20.13 -14.68
N GLN A 90 21.60 19.37 -15.62
CA GLN A 90 20.69 18.27 -15.31
C GLN A 90 21.40 17.15 -14.52
N ASN A 91 22.61 16.76 -14.93
CA ASN A 91 23.35 15.73 -14.22
C ASN A 91 23.71 16.17 -12.80
N ASP A 92 24.13 17.43 -12.62
CA ASP A 92 24.45 18.00 -11.32
C ASP A 92 23.18 18.09 -10.44
N TYR A 93 22.03 18.47 -11.01
CA TYR A 93 20.74 18.48 -10.32
C TYR A 93 20.35 17.09 -9.83
N ILE A 94 20.47 16.07 -10.68
CA ILE A 94 20.13 14.67 -10.36
C ILE A 94 20.94 14.19 -9.15
N VAL A 95 22.24 14.49 -9.11
CA VAL A 95 23.11 14.15 -7.98
C VAL A 95 22.65 14.86 -6.71
N VAL A 96 22.40 16.17 -6.76
CA VAL A 96 21.90 16.95 -5.60
C VAL A 96 20.54 16.43 -5.11
N ARG A 97 19.61 16.14 -6.02
CA ARG A 97 18.29 15.58 -5.73
C ARG A 97 18.39 14.21 -5.05
N ASN A 98 19.25 13.32 -5.55
CA ASN A 98 19.49 12.01 -4.94
C ASN A 98 20.11 12.15 -3.53
N HIS A 99 21.06 13.08 -3.37
CA HIS A 99 21.68 13.37 -2.08
C HIS A 99 20.66 13.80 -1.04
N ILE A 100 19.76 14.74 -1.39
CA ILE A 100 18.72 15.24 -0.47
C ILE A 100 17.77 14.11 -0.06
N LEU A 101 17.33 13.28 -1.02
CA LEU A 101 16.47 12.12 -0.75
C LEU A 101 17.15 11.13 0.21
N ALA A 102 18.40 10.75 -0.05
CA ALA A 102 19.14 9.81 0.77
C ALA A 102 19.38 10.35 2.19
N ARG A 103 19.76 11.62 2.30
CA ARG A 103 19.92 12.32 3.59
C ARG A 103 18.65 12.25 4.43
N TRP A 104 17.50 12.61 3.85
CA TRP A 104 16.24 12.52 4.59
C TRP A 104 15.88 11.07 4.96
N ARG A 105 16.04 10.11 4.02
CA ARG A 105 15.72 8.70 4.26
C ARG A 105 16.59 8.04 5.34
N SER A 106 17.83 8.52 5.51
CA SER A 106 18.73 8.06 6.57
C SER A 106 18.19 8.36 7.97
N ASN A 107 17.48 9.49 8.14
CA ASN A 107 16.87 9.87 9.41
C ASN A 107 15.53 10.59 9.16
N VAL A 108 14.48 9.79 9.05
CA VAL A 108 13.12 10.27 8.77
C VAL A 108 12.42 10.88 9.99
N GLU A 109 13.05 10.85 11.16
CA GLU A 109 12.51 11.35 12.43
C GLU A 109 12.81 12.85 12.65
N VAL A 110 13.72 13.40 11.85
CA VAL A 110 14.18 14.78 11.97
C VAL A 110 13.85 15.55 10.69
N TRP A 111 13.40 16.80 10.87
CA TRP A 111 13.22 17.71 9.74
C TRP A 111 14.55 18.04 9.08
N LEU A 112 14.65 17.79 7.77
CA LEU A 112 15.80 18.13 6.95
C LEU A 112 15.65 19.55 6.43
N SER A 113 16.46 20.49 6.91
CA SER A 113 16.48 21.89 6.47
C SER A 113 17.38 22.12 5.25
N LYS A 114 17.13 23.17 4.46
CA LYS A 114 18.06 23.62 3.40
C LYS A 114 19.45 23.90 3.95
N GLY A 115 19.56 24.44 5.16
CA GLY A 115 20.85 24.73 5.80
C GLY A 115 21.72 23.50 5.96
N GLN A 116 21.14 22.38 6.41
CA GLN A 116 21.86 21.10 6.54
C GLN A 116 22.37 20.56 5.20
N ILE A 117 21.67 20.84 4.09
CA ILE A 117 22.14 20.44 2.75
C ILE A 117 23.29 21.32 2.25
N LYS A 118 23.28 22.63 2.58
CA LYS A 118 24.38 23.55 2.26
C LYS A 118 25.67 23.22 3.00
N GLU A 119 25.59 22.46 4.09
CA GLU A 119 26.78 21.97 4.81
C GLU A 119 27.46 20.80 4.09
N THR A 120 26.72 20.06 3.23
CA THR A 120 27.21 18.86 2.54
C THR A 120 27.43 19.04 1.04
N VAL A 121 26.80 20.06 0.43
CA VAL A 121 26.91 20.37 -1.01
C VAL A 121 27.60 21.73 -1.20
N SER A 122 28.48 21.83 -2.21
CA SER A 122 29.19 23.06 -2.56
C SER A 122 28.23 24.22 -2.86
N ASN A 123 28.54 25.42 -2.34
CA ASN A 123 27.75 26.65 -2.54
C ASN A 123 27.61 27.06 -4.02
N GLU A 124 28.46 26.55 -4.92
CA GLU A 124 28.31 26.79 -6.36
C GLU A 124 27.01 26.21 -6.94
N TYR A 125 26.45 25.19 -6.28
CA TYR A 125 25.19 24.54 -6.65
C TYR A 125 23.98 25.07 -5.86
N GLU A 126 24.08 26.23 -5.20
CA GLU A 126 23.00 26.82 -4.38
C GLU A 126 21.65 26.89 -5.10
N HIS A 127 21.64 27.22 -6.39
CA HIS A 127 20.42 27.26 -7.20
C HIS A 127 19.82 25.86 -7.40
N LEU A 128 20.63 24.82 -7.61
CA LEU A 128 20.18 23.43 -7.74
C LEU A 128 19.72 22.87 -6.40
N ILE A 129 20.42 23.20 -5.31
CA ILE A 129 19.99 22.86 -3.94
C ILE A 129 18.58 23.41 -3.68
N SER A 130 18.37 24.70 -3.99
CA SER A 130 17.07 25.32 -3.81
C SER A 130 16.00 24.67 -4.68
N ALA A 131 16.26 24.48 -5.97
CA ALA A 131 15.32 23.85 -6.90
C ALA A 131 14.95 22.42 -6.49
N ALA A 132 15.95 21.57 -6.19
CA ALA A 132 15.73 20.19 -5.78
C ALA A 132 15.02 20.11 -4.42
N TYR A 133 15.46 20.88 -3.43
CA TYR A 133 14.84 20.87 -2.11
C TYR A 133 13.38 21.33 -2.17
N ASP A 134 13.09 22.42 -2.87
CA ASP A 134 11.72 22.95 -2.99
C ASP A 134 10.84 21.98 -3.76
N PHE A 135 11.32 21.41 -4.87
CA PHE A 135 10.59 20.37 -5.59
C PHE A 135 10.26 19.18 -4.68
N LEU A 136 11.24 18.64 -3.97
CA LEU A 136 11.06 17.49 -3.10
C LEU A 136 10.14 17.78 -1.91
N LEU A 137 10.24 18.97 -1.31
CA LEU A 137 9.41 19.39 -0.18
C LEU A 137 7.96 19.59 -0.60
N TYR A 138 7.70 20.39 -1.65
CA TYR A 138 6.34 20.73 -2.07
C TYR A 138 5.58 19.54 -2.67
N ASN A 139 6.30 18.57 -3.24
CA ASN A 139 5.69 17.32 -3.73
C ASN A 139 5.67 16.20 -2.68
N GLY A 140 6.10 16.45 -1.45
CA GLY A 140 5.98 15.50 -0.33
C GLY A 140 6.93 14.30 -0.40
N TYR A 141 8.10 14.43 -1.04
CA TYR A 141 9.13 13.40 -1.09
C TYR A 141 10.05 13.40 0.15
N ILE A 142 10.17 14.55 0.81
CA ILE A 142 10.91 14.73 2.06
C ILE A 142 10.03 15.46 3.09
N ASN A 143 10.41 15.38 4.36
CA ASN A 143 9.79 16.11 5.47
C ASN A 143 8.27 15.94 5.61
N PHE A 144 7.73 14.82 5.13
CA PHE A 144 6.32 14.47 5.29
C PHE A 144 6.08 13.62 6.54
N GLY A 145 4.81 13.48 6.89
CA GLY A 145 4.34 12.55 7.92
C GLY A 145 4.00 13.22 9.23
N VAL A 146 4.59 12.74 10.32
CA VAL A 146 4.26 13.15 11.71
C VAL A 146 5.43 13.77 12.44
N LEU A 147 6.38 14.35 11.69
CA LEU A 147 7.49 15.12 12.24
C LEU A 147 6.98 16.22 13.18
N LEU A 148 7.62 16.35 14.34
CA LEU A 148 7.48 17.53 15.16
C LEU A 148 8.13 18.70 14.41
N PRO A 149 7.43 19.83 14.18
CA PRO A 149 8.09 21.00 13.64
C PRO A 149 9.28 21.33 14.54
N LEU A 150 10.47 21.49 13.96
CA LEU A 150 11.53 22.25 14.63
C LEU A 150 10.87 23.55 15.07
N THR A 151 11.09 23.94 16.32
CA THR A 151 10.65 25.21 16.91
C THR A 151 11.30 26.40 16.19
N SER A 152 10.98 26.56 14.91
CA SER A 152 10.93 27.84 14.24
C SER A 152 9.50 28.33 14.40
N PRO A 153 9.28 29.62 14.65
CA PRO A 153 7.94 30.17 14.55
C PRO A 153 7.38 29.72 13.21
N MET A 154 6.17 29.15 13.23
CA MET A 154 5.34 29.06 12.02
C MET A 154 5.57 30.38 11.27
N PRO A 155 6.11 30.36 10.03
CA PRO A 155 6.35 31.61 9.30
C PRO A 155 5.07 32.44 9.45
N GLU A 156 5.19 33.65 9.99
CA GLU A 156 4.08 34.54 10.36
C GLU A 156 2.94 34.31 9.38
N LEU A 157 1.86 33.61 9.81
CA LEU A 157 0.75 33.12 8.99
C LEU A 157 0.68 33.87 7.66
N THR A 158 1.45 33.43 6.66
CA THR A 158 1.23 33.90 5.31
C THR A 158 -0.12 33.28 5.04
N ASN A 159 -1.14 34.13 4.94
CA ASN A 159 -2.53 33.69 4.89
C ASN A 159 -2.75 33.11 3.49
N GLU A 160 -2.12 31.96 3.18
CA GLU A 160 -2.10 31.24 1.89
C GLU A 160 -3.51 30.81 1.47
N GLY A 161 -4.48 30.92 2.38
CA GLY A 161 -5.89 30.64 2.17
C GLY A 161 -6.40 29.60 3.16
N SER A 162 -7.65 29.24 2.95
CA SER A 162 -8.41 28.30 3.75
C SER A 162 -8.80 27.08 2.91
N VAL A 163 -8.70 25.89 3.50
CA VAL A 163 -9.00 24.62 2.83
C VAL A 163 -9.94 23.79 3.68
N ILE A 164 -11.04 23.35 3.08
CA ILE A 164 -11.91 22.33 3.66
C ILE A 164 -11.56 20.97 3.06
N ILE A 165 -11.21 20.01 3.90
CA ILE A 165 -10.98 18.62 3.49
C ILE A 165 -12.21 17.79 3.84
N VAL A 166 -12.78 17.09 2.86
CA VAL A 166 -13.92 16.18 3.07
C VAL A 166 -13.39 14.76 3.24
N GLY A 167 -13.44 14.26 4.48
CA GLY A 167 -12.99 12.93 4.90
C GLY A 167 -11.70 12.97 5.73
N ALA A 168 -11.75 12.42 6.95
CA ALA A 168 -10.59 12.21 7.83
C ALA A 168 -10.02 10.78 7.70
N GLY A 169 -9.97 10.27 6.47
CA GLY A 169 -9.20 9.07 6.13
C GLY A 169 -7.71 9.37 6.00
N LEU A 170 -6.90 8.34 5.74
CA LEU A 170 -5.45 8.49 5.56
C LEU A 170 -5.08 9.59 4.55
N ALA A 171 -5.73 9.61 3.37
CA ALA A 171 -5.51 10.63 2.35
C ALA A 171 -5.80 12.06 2.83
N GLY A 172 -6.96 12.28 3.45
CA GLY A 172 -7.35 13.59 3.95
C GLY A 172 -6.47 14.07 5.11
N LEU A 173 -6.08 13.18 6.02
CA LEU A 173 -5.21 13.51 7.15
C LEU A 173 -3.77 13.83 6.69
N SER A 174 -3.21 13.05 5.76
CA SER A 174 -1.89 13.35 5.19
C SER A 174 -1.88 14.69 4.46
N ALA A 175 -2.92 14.98 3.67
CA ALA A 175 -3.07 16.27 3.01
C ALA A 175 -3.22 17.42 4.03
N ALA A 176 -3.98 17.22 5.10
CA ALA A 176 -4.14 18.20 6.16
C ALA A 176 -2.78 18.57 6.78
N LYS A 177 -1.97 17.56 7.15
CA LYS A 177 -0.63 17.78 7.71
C LYS A 177 0.27 18.59 6.79
N GLN A 178 0.31 18.25 5.50
CA GLN A 178 1.12 18.98 4.51
C GLN A 178 0.61 20.41 4.29
N LEU A 179 -0.69 20.60 4.11
CA LEU A 179 -1.25 21.94 3.89
C LEU A 179 -1.05 22.84 5.12
N MET A 180 -1.20 22.30 6.33
CA MET A 180 -0.92 23.04 7.56
C MET A 180 0.57 23.40 7.69
N SER A 181 1.49 22.51 7.29
CA SER A 181 2.93 22.83 7.31
C SER A 181 3.32 23.89 6.27
N PHE A 182 2.53 24.04 5.21
CA PHE A 182 2.64 25.13 4.24
C PHE A 182 1.89 26.41 4.64
N GLY A 183 1.28 26.48 5.84
CA GLY A 183 0.66 27.69 6.37
C GLY A 183 -0.83 27.87 6.05
N PHE A 184 -1.48 26.94 5.35
CA PHE A 184 -2.91 27.02 5.08
C PHE A 184 -3.75 26.82 6.35
N LYS A 185 -4.90 27.51 6.42
CA LYS A 185 -5.94 27.26 7.43
C LYS A 185 -6.78 26.06 7.01
N VAL A 186 -6.58 24.92 7.68
CA VAL A 186 -7.23 23.67 7.29
C VAL A 186 -8.28 23.25 8.32
N ILE A 187 -9.45 22.83 7.84
CA ILE A 187 -10.40 22.02 8.63
C ILE A 187 -10.75 20.73 7.89
N VAL A 188 -11.08 19.68 8.63
CA VAL A 188 -11.49 18.39 8.08
C VAL A 188 -12.92 18.07 8.52
N LEU A 189 -13.81 17.78 7.57
CA LEU A 189 -15.18 17.33 7.83
C LEU A 189 -15.26 15.81 7.65
N GLU A 190 -15.60 15.08 8.71
CA GLU A 190 -15.69 13.62 8.72
C GLU A 190 -17.11 13.16 9.02
N GLY A 191 -17.68 12.35 8.13
CA GLY A 191 -19.05 11.84 8.27
C GLY A 191 -19.23 10.86 9.43
N ARG A 192 -18.18 10.12 9.79
CA ARG A 192 -18.20 9.19 10.93
C ARG A 192 -17.89 9.89 12.25
N ASN A 193 -18.16 9.21 13.35
CA ASN A 193 -17.75 9.63 14.71
C ASN A 193 -16.31 9.20 15.05
N ARG A 194 -15.48 8.94 14.03
CA ARG A 194 -14.08 8.52 14.17
C ARG A 194 -13.28 8.89 12.91
N PRO A 195 -11.96 9.11 13.00
CA PRO A 195 -11.09 9.24 11.85
C PRO A 195 -10.67 7.86 11.30
N GLY A 196 -9.79 7.87 10.31
CA GLY A 196 -9.15 6.69 9.70
C GLY A 196 -9.90 6.11 8.50
N GLY A 197 -11.21 6.35 8.40
CA GLY A 197 -12.02 5.85 7.29
C GLY A 197 -11.93 4.32 7.17
N ARG A 198 -11.31 3.85 6.07
CA ARG A 198 -11.05 2.43 5.76
C ARG A 198 -9.82 1.84 6.47
N VAL A 199 -9.03 2.65 7.18
CA VAL A 199 -8.09 2.16 8.20
C VAL A 199 -8.83 2.16 9.52
N TYR A 200 -9.19 0.97 10.00
CA TYR A 200 -10.04 0.82 11.18
C TYR A 200 -9.56 -0.33 12.05
N THR A 201 -8.90 0.02 13.15
CA THR A 201 -8.53 -0.90 14.21
C THR A 201 -9.53 -0.78 15.34
N GLN A 202 -9.97 -1.92 15.88
CA GLN A 202 -10.80 -1.97 17.07
C GLN A 202 -10.07 -2.69 18.20
N LYS A 203 -10.16 -2.13 19.41
CA LYS A 203 -9.77 -2.85 20.63
C LYS A 203 -10.89 -3.83 20.97
N MET A 204 -10.62 -5.11 20.81
CA MET A 204 -11.56 -6.21 21.03
C MET A 204 -11.11 -7.08 22.20
N GLY A 205 -12.05 -7.77 22.86
CA GLY A 205 -11.80 -8.67 23.98
C GLY A 205 -12.40 -8.17 25.31
N LYS A 206 -11.90 -8.69 26.43
CA LYS A 206 -12.37 -8.37 27.79
C LYS A 206 -11.23 -7.86 28.67
N LYS A 207 -11.55 -7.33 29.86
CA LYS A 207 -10.54 -6.79 30.78
C LYS A 207 -9.43 -7.82 31.05
N GLY A 208 -8.18 -7.45 30.75
CA GLY A 208 -7.00 -8.32 30.88
C GLY A 208 -6.71 -9.21 29.67
N GLN A 209 -7.59 -9.27 28.67
CA GLN A 209 -7.45 -10.05 27.44
C GLN A 209 -7.99 -9.22 26.26
N PHE A 210 -7.23 -8.21 25.84
CA PHE A 210 -7.57 -7.35 24.71
C PHE A 210 -6.62 -7.59 23.53
N ALA A 211 -7.14 -7.42 22.33
CA ALA A 211 -6.38 -7.41 21.09
C ALA A 211 -6.74 -6.18 20.26
N ALA A 212 -5.76 -5.55 19.62
CA ALA A 212 -5.95 -4.56 18.59
C ALA A 212 -6.14 -5.26 17.24
N VAL A 213 -7.35 -5.20 16.68
CA VAL A 213 -7.72 -5.95 15.48
C VAL A 213 -8.07 -5.02 14.33
N ASP A 214 -7.36 -5.14 13.21
CA ASP A 214 -7.59 -4.36 11.99
C ASP A 214 -8.75 -4.92 11.15
N LEU A 215 -9.89 -4.24 11.24
CA LEU A 215 -11.11 -4.52 10.48
C LEU A 215 -11.06 -3.94 9.05
N GLY A 216 -10.16 -2.98 8.81
CA GLY A 216 -9.92 -2.35 7.52
C GLY A 216 -8.57 -2.77 6.92
N GLY A 217 -7.85 -1.82 6.30
CA GLY A 217 -6.49 -2.07 5.81
C GLY A 217 -5.55 -2.51 6.95
N SER A 218 -4.90 -3.66 6.80
CA SER A 218 -4.13 -4.34 7.86
C SER A 218 -2.67 -4.66 7.53
N VAL A 219 -2.28 -4.61 6.25
CA VAL A 219 -0.93 -5.00 5.80
C VAL A 219 -0.23 -3.79 5.18
N ILE A 220 1.05 -3.61 5.49
CA ILE A 220 1.95 -2.73 4.73
C ILE A 220 2.64 -3.59 3.68
N THR A 221 2.34 -3.35 2.40
CA THR A 221 2.85 -4.14 1.28
C THR A 221 4.19 -3.58 0.81
N GLY A 222 5.28 -4.22 1.25
CA GLY A 222 6.63 -3.77 0.97
C GLY A 222 6.98 -2.56 1.82
N ILE A 223 8.10 -2.62 2.53
CA ILE A 223 8.54 -1.52 3.41
C ILE A 223 9.57 -0.62 2.75
N HIS A 224 10.23 -1.08 1.68
CA HIS A 224 11.20 -0.26 0.95
C HIS A 224 10.43 0.80 0.18
N ALA A 225 10.88 2.06 0.27
CA ALA A 225 10.25 3.23 -0.33
C ALA A 225 8.82 3.56 0.11
N ASN A 226 8.14 2.65 0.82
CA ASN A 226 6.76 2.81 1.22
C ASN A 226 6.61 3.96 2.25
N PRO A 227 5.77 4.98 1.97
CA PRO A 227 5.55 6.09 2.90
C PRO A 227 4.92 5.63 4.24
N LEU A 228 4.24 4.48 4.28
CA LEU A 228 3.75 3.92 5.55
C LEU A 228 4.89 3.36 6.40
N GLY A 229 5.94 2.81 5.78
CA GLY A 229 7.16 2.38 6.47
C GLY A 229 7.88 3.57 7.12
N VAL A 230 7.90 4.73 6.44
CA VAL A 230 8.40 5.99 7.03
C VAL A 230 7.60 6.36 8.27
N LEU A 231 6.27 6.38 8.20
CA LEU A 231 5.43 6.73 9.35
C LEU A 231 5.64 5.75 10.52
N ALA A 232 5.81 4.46 10.22
CA ALA A 232 6.12 3.45 11.24
C ALA A 232 7.46 3.75 11.95
N ARG A 233 8.50 4.12 11.20
CA ARG A 233 9.81 4.54 11.74
C ARG A 233 9.69 5.81 12.58
N GLN A 234 9.04 6.86 12.06
CA GLN A 234 8.79 8.12 12.78
C GLN A 234 8.09 7.92 14.12
N LEU A 235 7.25 6.88 14.23
CA LEU A 235 6.49 6.55 15.44
C LEU A 235 7.13 5.42 16.26
N SER A 236 8.30 4.94 15.84
CA SER A 236 9.01 3.79 16.41
C SER A 236 8.07 2.60 16.64
N ILE A 237 7.19 2.31 15.67
CA ILE A 237 6.26 1.19 15.75
C ILE A 237 6.96 -0.08 15.25
N PRO A 238 7.03 -1.15 16.07
CA PRO A 238 7.56 -2.42 15.61
C PRO A 238 6.76 -2.98 14.43
N LEU A 239 7.49 -3.40 13.40
CA LEU A 239 6.98 -4.10 12.24
C LEU A 239 7.21 -5.61 12.42
N HIS A 240 6.19 -6.40 12.11
CA HIS A 240 6.30 -7.86 12.06
C HIS A 240 6.18 -8.32 10.61
N LYS A 241 7.26 -8.89 10.06
CA LYS A 241 7.24 -9.52 8.73
C LYS A 241 6.20 -10.64 8.71
N VAL A 242 5.30 -10.59 7.73
CA VAL A 242 4.39 -11.69 7.45
C VAL A 242 5.20 -12.89 7.00
N ARG A 243 5.08 -14.00 7.73
CA ARG A 243 5.79 -15.25 7.40
C ARG A 243 5.24 -15.85 6.11
N ASP A 244 6.14 -16.42 5.29
CA ASP A 244 5.82 -17.01 3.99
C ASP A 244 5.01 -18.33 4.11
N ASN A 245 5.05 -18.98 5.28
CA ASN A 245 4.40 -20.26 5.48
C ASN A 245 2.88 -20.10 5.65
N CYS A 246 2.12 -20.59 4.66
CA CYS A 246 0.65 -20.62 4.67
C CYS A 246 0.16 -22.06 4.39
N PRO A 247 0.00 -22.92 5.41
CA PRO A 247 -0.52 -24.26 5.20
C PRO A 247 -1.97 -24.22 4.73
N LEU A 248 -2.32 -25.10 3.79
CA LEU A 248 -3.69 -25.24 3.28
C LEU A 248 -4.37 -26.48 3.87
N TYR A 249 -5.66 -26.34 4.17
CA TYR A 249 -6.51 -27.42 4.68
C TYR A 249 -7.67 -27.70 3.74
N LYS A 250 -7.95 -28.99 3.53
CA LYS A 250 -9.10 -29.47 2.78
C LYS A 250 -10.40 -29.22 3.57
N PRO A 251 -11.58 -29.34 2.95
CA PRO A 251 -12.86 -29.12 3.64
C PRO A 251 -13.11 -30.06 4.83
N ASP A 252 -12.50 -31.25 4.82
CA ASP A 252 -12.54 -32.22 5.93
C ASP A 252 -11.54 -31.92 7.06
N GLY A 253 -10.73 -30.84 6.94
CA GLY A 253 -9.72 -30.42 7.90
C GLY A 253 -8.34 -31.08 7.71
N ALA A 254 -8.20 -32.03 6.78
CA ALA A 254 -6.91 -32.66 6.50
C ALA A 254 -5.95 -31.66 5.81
N PRO A 255 -4.64 -31.73 6.09
CA PRO A 255 -3.66 -30.91 5.38
C PRO A 255 -3.61 -31.29 3.89
N VAL A 256 -3.41 -30.29 3.04
CA VAL A 256 -3.13 -30.49 1.61
C VAL A 256 -1.72 -31.03 1.42
N ASP A 257 -1.55 -31.95 0.45
CA ASP A 257 -0.22 -32.43 0.06
C ASP A 257 0.60 -31.31 -0.60
N LYS A 258 1.81 -31.07 -0.10
CA LYS A 258 2.69 -29.99 -0.58
C LYS A 258 3.07 -30.14 -2.05
N GLY A 259 3.19 -31.37 -2.56
CA GLY A 259 3.53 -31.62 -3.97
C GLY A 259 2.39 -31.21 -4.90
N ILE A 260 1.15 -31.51 -4.52
CA ILE A 260 -0.04 -31.09 -5.27
C ILE A 260 -0.19 -29.57 -5.19
N ASP A 261 -0.06 -28.99 -4.00
CA ASP A 261 -0.13 -27.54 -3.77
C ASP A 261 0.85 -26.77 -4.68
N SER A 262 2.14 -27.08 -4.62
CA SER A 262 3.16 -26.44 -5.46
C SER A 262 2.92 -26.65 -6.97
N ASN A 263 2.35 -27.79 -7.38
CA ASN A 263 2.01 -28.03 -8.77
C ASN A 263 0.83 -27.16 -9.24
N ILE A 264 -0.21 -27.01 -8.42
CA ILE A 264 -1.36 -26.16 -8.74
C ILE A 264 -0.98 -24.68 -8.72
N GLU A 265 -0.15 -24.25 -7.78
CA GLU A 265 0.41 -22.90 -7.77
C GLU A 265 1.16 -22.59 -9.08
N LEU A 266 2.01 -23.52 -9.54
CA LEU A 266 2.71 -23.38 -10.81
C LEU A 266 1.74 -23.30 -12.00
N ILE A 267 0.67 -24.10 -11.99
CA ILE A 267 -0.38 -24.06 -13.02
C ILE A 267 -1.10 -22.71 -13.01
N HIS A 268 -1.48 -22.21 -11.83
CA HIS A 268 -2.13 -20.92 -11.66
C HIS A 268 -1.27 -19.79 -12.26
N ASN A 269 0.01 -19.75 -11.90
CA ASN A 269 0.94 -18.73 -12.41
C ASN A 269 1.11 -18.84 -13.94
N LYS A 270 1.21 -20.05 -14.49
CA LYS A 270 1.25 -20.26 -15.94
C LYS A 270 -0.04 -19.82 -16.65
N LEU A 271 -1.21 -19.96 -16.02
CA LEU A 271 -2.46 -19.45 -16.58
C LEU A 271 -2.41 -17.93 -16.65
N LEU A 272 -1.93 -17.25 -15.61
CA LEU A 272 -1.75 -15.79 -15.61
C LEU A 272 -0.74 -15.33 -16.68
N ASP A 273 0.41 -16.01 -16.82
CA ASP A 273 1.37 -15.74 -17.89
C ASP A 273 0.70 -15.83 -19.28
N LYS A 274 -0.18 -16.82 -19.48
CA LYS A 274 -0.93 -16.98 -20.73
C LYS A 274 -1.98 -15.90 -20.93
N VAL A 275 -2.62 -15.40 -19.89
CA VAL A 275 -3.46 -14.18 -19.99
C VAL A 275 -2.62 -13.01 -20.48
N MET A 276 -1.41 -12.82 -19.94
CA MET A 276 -0.50 -11.73 -20.35
C MET A 276 -0.01 -11.87 -21.79
N GLU A 277 0.19 -13.09 -22.29
CA GLU A 277 0.49 -13.35 -23.71
C GLU A 277 -0.72 -13.04 -24.60
N LEU A 278 -1.92 -13.51 -24.21
CA LEU A 278 -3.14 -13.30 -24.97
C LEU A 278 -3.51 -11.83 -25.11
N ARG A 279 -3.39 -11.03 -24.03
CA ARG A 279 -3.69 -9.58 -24.11
C ARG A 279 -2.79 -8.87 -25.13
N LYS A 280 -1.52 -9.29 -25.27
CA LYS A 280 -0.59 -8.71 -26.27
C LYS A 280 -1.00 -9.04 -27.71
N ILE A 281 -1.58 -10.22 -27.93
CA ILE A 281 -2.05 -10.67 -29.25
C ILE A 281 -3.40 -10.02 -29.61
N MET A 282 -4.32 -9.96 -28.64
CA MET A 282 -5.68 -9.46 -28.85
C MET A 282 -5.74 -7.93 -28.93
N GLY A 283 -4.76 -7.21 -28.38
CA GLY A 283 -4.74 -5.75 -28.39
C GLY A 283 -6.02 -5.16 -27.78
N GLY A 284 -6.60 -4.15 -28.42
CA GLY A 284 -7.80 -3.46 -27.93
C GLY A 284 -9.05 -4.33 -27.80
N PHE A 285 -9.13 -5.49 -28.47
CA PHE A 285 -10.26 -6.41 -28.35
C PHE A 285 -10.36 -7.08 -26.97
N ALA A 286 -9.30 -7.05 -26.15
CA ALA A 286 -9.32 -7.58 -24.79
C ALA A 286 -9.99 -6.65 -23.76
N ASN A 287 -10.28 -5.39 -24.11
CA ASN A 287 -10.70 -4.37 -23.15
C ASN A 287 -12.07 -4.65 -22.48
N ASP A 288 -12.96 -5.37 -23.16
CA ASP A 288 -14.29 -5.73 -22.66
C ASP A 288 -14.36 -7.19 -22.14
N ILE A 289 -13.20 -7.85 -21.99
CA ILE A 289 -13.12 -9.24 -21.54
C ILE A 289 -12.67 -9.27 -20.08
N SER A 290 -13.37 -10.08 -19.28
CA SER A 290 -13.01 -10.29 -17.88
C SER A 290 -11.89 -11.31 -17.71
N LEU A 291 -11.01 -11.07 -16.74
CA LEU A 291 -9.92 -11.96 -16.37
C LEU A 291 -10.43 -13.38 -16.08
N GLY A 292 -11.53 -13.48 -15.32
CA GLY A 292 -12.16 -14.76 -14.99
C GLY A 292 -12.60 -15.56 -16.21
N SER A 293 -13.12 -14.88 -17.24
CA SER A 293 -13.54 -15.56 -18.49
C SER A 293 -12.34 -16.13 -19.25
N VAL A 294 -11.23 -15.39 -19.30
CA VAL A 294 -10.01 -15.87 -19.95
C VAL A 294 -9.40 -17.04 -19.17
N LEU A 295 -9.29 -16.93 -17.85
CA LEU A 295 -8.72 -17.98 -16.98
C LEU A 295 -9.51 -19.28 -17.09
N GLU A 296 -10.84 -19.22 -17.02
CA GLU A 296 -11.68 -20.43 -17.15
C GLU A 296 -11.56 -21.04 -18.56
N ARG A 297 -11.48 -20.21 -19.61
CA ARG A 297 -11.27 -20.71 -20.98
C ARG A 297 -9.92 -21.40 -21.14
N LEU A 298 -8.85 -20.83 -20.60
CA LEU A 298 -7.50 -21.41 -20.63
C LEU A 298 -7.44 -22.72 -19.83
N ARG A 299 -8.06 -22.75 -18.65
CA ARG A 299 -8.17 -23.96 -17.83
C ARG A 299 -8.83 -25.11 -18.59
N GLN A 300 -9.94 -24.83 -19.28
CA GLN A 300 -10.65 -25.80 -20.12
C GLN A 300 -9.80 -26.25 -21.32
N LEU A 301 -9.18 -25.30 -22.03
CA LEU A 301 -8.37 -25.57 -23.22
C LEU A 301 -7.16 -26.46 -22.92
N TYR A 302 -6.42 -26.16 -21.85
CA TYR A 302 -5.27 -26.95 -21.43
C TYR A 302 -5.66 -28.17 -20.60
N GLY A 303 -6.92 -28.26 -20.17
CA GLY A 303 -7.42 -29.38 -19.42
C GLY A 303 -6.73 -29.56 -18.07
N VAL A 304 -6.45 -28.46 -17.38
CA VAL A 304 -5.77 -28.47 -16.06
C VAL A 304 -6.79 -28.38 -14.91
N ALA A 305 -6.37 -28.81 -13.72
CA ALA A 305 -7.20 -28.90 -12.51
C ALA A 305 -8.52 -29.65 -12.75
N ARG A 306 -8.40 -30.94 -13.12
CA ARG A 306 -9.55 -31.78 -13.49
C ARG A 306 -10.07 -32.60 -12.33
N SER A 307 -9.20 -33.02 -11.42
CA SER A 307 -9.64 -33.72 -10.22
C SER A 307 -10.36 -32.75 -9.28
N THR A 308 -11.22 -33.28 -8.42
CA THR A 308 -11.93 -32.45 -7.43
C THR A 308 -10.94 -31.69 -6.54
N GLU A 309 -9.90 -32.34 -6.06
CA GLU A 309 -8.89 -31.72 -5.19
C GLU A 309 -8.09 -30.65 -5.91
N GLU A 310 -7.61 -30.91 -7.13
CA GLU A 310 -6.90 -29.91 -7.92
C GLU A 310 -7.78 -28.69 -8.24
N ARG A 311 -9.09 -28.91 -8.50
CA ARG A 311 -10.03 -27.82 -8.76
C ARG A 311 -10.24 -26.97 -7.52
N GLN A 312 -10.40 -27.58 -6.35
CA GLN A 312 -10.56 -26.87 -5.08
C GLN A 312 -9.31 -26.04 -4.75
N LEU A 313 -8.11 -26.57 -5.00
CA LEU A 313 -6.85 -25.82 -4.87
C LEU A 313 -6.76 -24.65 -5.84
N LEU A 314 -7.08 -24.87 -7.11
CA LEU A 314 -7.09 -23.78 -8.09
C LEU A 314 -8.09 -22.70 -7.69
N ASP A 315 -9.28 -23.08 -7.24
CA ASP A 315 -10.29 -22.14 -6.73
C ASP A 315 -9.79 -21.37 -5.50
N TRP A 316 -8.94 -21.96 -4.63
CA TRP A 316 -8.31 -21.21 -3.54
C TRP A 316 -7.33 -20.14 -4.04
N HIS A 317 -6.48 -20.43 -5.04
CA HIS A 317 -5.61 -19.42 -5.64
C HIS A 317 -6.41 -18.32 -6.35
N LEU A 318 -7.50 -18.69 -7.03
CA LEU A 318 -8.42 -17.72 -7.65
C LEU A 318 -9.11 -16.85 -6.58
N ALA A 319 -9.50 -17.42 -5.44
CA ALA A 319 -10.02 -16.67 -4.30
C ALA A 319 -8.97 -15.70 -3.72
N ASN A 320 -7.70 -16.12 -3.66
CA ASN A 320 -6.60 -15.26 -3.22
C ASN A 320 -6.37 -14.08 -4.19
N LEU A 321 -6.54 -14.30 -5.50
CA LEU A 321 -6.52 -13.25 -6.50
C LEU A 321 -7.72 -12.29 -6.38
N GLU A 322 -8.91 -12.82 -6.08
CA GLU A 322 -10.10 -12.00 -5.77
C GLU A 322 -9.92 -11.18 -4.48
N TYR A 323 -9.23 -11.73 -3.48
CA TYR A 323 -8.85 -11.03 -2.26
C TYR A 323 -7.90 -9.87 -2.54
N ALA A 324 -6.82 -10.12 -3.30
CA ALA A 324 -5.83 -9.10 -3.64
C ALA A 324 -6.45 -7.90 -4.37
N ASN A 325 -7.43 -8.16 -5.24
CA ASN A 325 -8.14 -7.13 -6.00
C ASN A 325 -9.41 -6.60 -5.31
N ALA A 326 -9.83 -7.23 -4.20
CA ALA A 326 -11.14 -7.06 -3.58
C ALA A 326 -12.30 -7.13 -4.60
N GLY A 327 -12.18 -7.92 -5.66
CA GLY A 327 -13.12 -7.92 -6.79
C GLY A 327 -13.36 -9.31 -7.34
N CYS A 328 -14.53 -9.54 -7.93
CA CYS A 328 -14.82 -10.81 -8.61
C CYS A 328 -14.01 -10.89 -9.90
N LEU A 329 -13.45 -12.06 -10.23
CA LEU A 329 -12.69 -12.22 -11.47
C LEU A 329 -13.55 -11.94 -12.73
N SER A 330 -14.87 -12.05 -12.62
CA SER A 330 -15.83 -11.67 -13.67
C SER A 330 -15.84 -10.17 -13.98
N ASP A 331 -15.36 -9.33 -13.07
CA ASP A 331 -15.42 -7.87 -13.18
C ASP A 331 -14.03 -7.26 -13.42
N LEU A 332 -12.96 -8.02 -13.18
CA LEU A 332 -11.59 -7.57 -13.42
C LEU A 332 -11.26 -7.56 -14.92
N SER A 333 -10.68 -6.47 -15.39
CA SER A 333 -10.24 -6.34 -16.79
C SER A 333 -9.10 -7.30 -17.10
N ALA A 334 -9.25 -8.16 -18.10
CA ALA A 334 -8.15 -9.03 -18.53
C ALA A 334 -6.92 -8.25 -19.05
N THR A 335 -7.12 -7.00 -19.49
CA THR A 335 -6.04 -6.15 -20.01
C THR A 335 -5.29 -5.41 -18.91
N PHE A 336 -6.01 -4.87 -17.91
CA PHE A 336 -5.50 -3.83 -17.02
C PHE A 336 -5.60 -4.15 -15.51
N TRP A 337 -5.95 -5.38 -15.11
CA TRP A 337 -6.06 -5.73 -13.69
C TRP A 337 -4.73 -5.62 -12.92
N ASP A 338 -3.60 -5.82 -13.61
CA ASP A 338 -2.21 -5.83 -13.11
C ASP A 338 -1.42 -4.57 -13.55
N GLN A 339 -2.11 -3.48 -13.89
CA GLN A 339 -1.45 -2.28 -14.45
C GLN A 339 -0.52 -1.56 -13.47
N ASP A 340 -0.70 -1.78 -12.17
CA ASP A 340 0.11 -1.22 -11.08
C ASP A 340 1.28 -2.10 -10.65
N ASP A 341 1.39 -3.35 -11.12
CA ASP A 341 2.51 -4.25 -10.81
C ASP A 341 3.90 -3.63 -11.03
N PRO A 342 4.16 -2.82 -12.09
CA PRO A 342 5.46 -2.17 -12.26
C PRO A 342 5.85 -1.18 -11.14
N TYR A 343 4.90 -0.80 -10.28
CA TYR A 343 5.06 0.14 -9.18
C TYR A 343 5.02 -0.56 -7.81
N GLU A 344 5.10 -1.89 -7.75
CA GLU A 344 5.19 -2.63 -6.51
C GLU A 344 6.38 -2.17 -5.66
N MET A 345 6.13 -1.97 -4.37
CA MET A 345 7.15 -1.55 -3.42
C MET A 345 7.94 -2.76 -2.92
N GLY A 346 9.26 -2.65 -2.94
CA GLY A 346 10.14 -3.73 -2.50
C GLY A 346 10.09 -3.97 -0.98
N GLY A 347 10.71 -5.07 -0.57
CA GLY A 347 10.85 -5.44 0.84
C GLY A 347 9.70 -6.27 1.37
N ASP A 348 9.79 -6.61 2.65
CA ASP A 348 8.84 -7.51 3.27
C ASP A 348 7.46 -6.88 3.47
N HIS A 349 6.42 -7.70 3.37
CA HIS A 349 5.08 -7.31 3.82
C HIS A 349 5.03 -7.40 5.34
N CYS A 350 4.45 -6.39 6.00
CA CYS A 350 4.50 -6.28 7.45
C CYS A 350 3.14 -5.95 8.09
N PHE A 351 2.92 -6.45 9.30
CA PHE A 351 1.90 -5.95 10.22
C PHE A 351 2.50 -4.92 11.18
N LEU A 352 1.68 -3.99 11.66
CA LEU A 352 2.04 -3.03 12.71
C LEU A 352 1.62 -3.51 14.09
N ALA A 353 2.55 -3.51 15.04
CA ALA A 353 2.25 -3.80 16.44
C ALA A 353 1.25 -2.79 17.04
N GLY A 354 0.13 -3.28 17.56
CA GLY A 354 -0.98 -2.48 18.10
C GLY A 354 -1.97 -1.97 17.04
N GLY A 355 -1.85 -2.43 15.79
CA GLY A 355 -2.76 -2.14 14.69
C GLY A 355 -2.57 -0.76 14.03
N ASN A 356 -3.13 -0.63 12.82
CA ASN A 356 -2.87 0.52 11.94
C ASN A 356 -3.47 1.85 12.43
N TRP A 357 -4.38 1.83 13.42
CA TRP A 357 -4.90 3.02 14.09
C TRP A 357 -3.79 3.90 14.68
N ARG A 358 -2.64 3.35 15.05
CA ARG A 358 -1.51 4.14 15.55
C ARG A 358 -1.05 5.20 14.55
N LEU A 359 -1.05 4.88 13.25
CA LEU A 359 -0.74 5.83 12.18
C LEU A 359 -1.80 6.95 12.11
N ILE A 360 -3.07 6.56 12.14
CA ILE A 360 -4.20 7.50 12.10
C ILE A 360 -4.16 8.44 13.29
N LYS A 361 -3.95 7.91 14.49
CA LYS A 361 -3.89 8.69 15.73
C LYS A 361 -2.83 9.79 15.64
N ALA A 362 -1.63 9.45 15.17
CA ALA A 362 -0.54 10.41 15.02
C ALA A 362 -0.83 11.48 13.94
N LEU A 363 -1.44 11.06 12.82
CA LEU A 363 -1.85 11.99 11.76
C LEU A 363 -2.99 12.93 12.18
N CYS A 364 -3.82 12.55 13.15
CA CYS A 364 -4.86 13.43 13.70
C CYS A 364 -4.31 14.53 14.63
N GLU A 365 -3.10 14.37 15.17
CA GLU A 365 -2.58 15.29 16.18
C GLU A 365 -2.42 16.72 15.63
N GLY A 366 -3.06 17.69 16.29
CA GLY A 366 -3.05 19.09 15.86
C GLY A 366 -3.95 19.42 14.66
N VAL A 367 -4.63 18.44 14.04
CA VAL A 367 -5.53 18.68 12.89
C VAL A 367 -6.94 19.03 13.40
N PRO A 368 -7.56 20.15 12.96
CA PRO A 368 -8.95 20.48 13.30
C PRO A 368 -9.95 19.58 12.56
N ILE A 369 -10.47 18.56 13.24
CA ILE A 369 -11.41 17.58 12.66
C ILE A 369 -12.80 17.73 13.30
N PHE A 370 -13.82 17.89 12.46
CA PHE A 370 -15.23 17.90 12.86
C PHE A 370 -15.90 16.58 12.48
N TYR A 371 -16.18 15.76 13.49
CA TYR A 371 -16.84 14.46 13.35
C TYR A 371 -18.36 14.57 13.24
N GLY A 372 -19.00 13.53 12.71
CA GLY A 372 -20.46 13.48 12.50
C GLY A 372 -20.95 14.52 11.48
N LYS A 373 -20.06 15.00 10.60
CA LYS A 373 -20.34 16.00 9.57
C LYS A 373 -20.44 15.36 8.20
N THR A 374 -21.59 14.75 7.92
CA THR A 374 -21.88 14.17 6.61
C THR A 374 -22.13 15.28 5.60
N VAL A 375 -21.18 15.52 4.71
CA VAL A 375 -21.32 16.50 3.62
C VAL A 375 -22.42 16.06 2.65
N ASN A 376 -23.35 16.96 2.37
CA ASN A 376 -24.47 16.73 1.44
C ASN A 376 -24.27 17.46 0.11
N THR A 377 -23.65 18.63 0.12
CA THR A 377 -23.44 19.44 -1.08
C THR A 377 -22.11 20.18 -1.03
N ILE A 378 -21.44 20.25 -2.17
CA ILE A 378 -20.22 21.03 -2.37
C ILE A 378 -20.50 22.02 -3.50
N ARG A 379 -20.59 23.30 -3.14
CA ARG A 379 -20.64 24.42 -4.09
C ARG A 379 -19.23 24.92 -4.35
N TYR A 380 -18.85 25.11 -5.61
CA TYR A 380 -17.54 25.60 -5.98
C TYR A 380 -17.60 26.53 -7.18
N GLY A 381 -16.75 27.56 -7.18
CA GLY A 381 -16.72 28.57 -8.25
C GLY A 381 -15.44 29.40 -8.21
N HIS A 382 -15.46 30.55 -8.89
CA HIS A 382 -14.34 31.49 -8.92
C HIS A 382 -14.22 32.31 -7.62
N ASP A 383 -15.33 32.47 -6.89
CA ASP A 383 -15.41 33.22 -5.62
C ASP A 383 -15.14 32.36 -4.38
N GLY A 384 -14.62 31.14 -4.55
CA GLY A 384 -14.36 30.18 -3.47
C GLY A 384 -15.36 29.02 -3.44
N ILE A 385 -15.48 28.39 -2.27
CA ILE A 385 -16.29 27.19 -2.07
C ILE A 385 -17.20 27.27 -0.84
N ALA A 386 -18.31 26.54 -0.88
CA ALA A 386 -19.21 26.35 0.26
C ALA A 386 -19.61 24.87 0.40
N VAL A 387 -19.30 24.27 1.54
CA VAL A 387 -19.62 22.88 1.88
C VAL A 387 -20.79 22.83 2.85
N ILE A 388 -21.85 22.14 2.45
CA ILE A 388 -23.12 22.07 3.19
C ILE A 388 -23.22 20.73 3.92
N VAL A 389 -23.48 20.81 5.22
CA VAL A 389 -23.66 19.67 6.15
C VAL A 389 -24.96 19.89 6.92
N GLY A 390 -26.04 19.24 6.48
CA GLY A 390 -27.39 19.55 6.97
C GLY A 390 -27.72 21.03 6.76
N GLU A 391 -27.98 21.75 7.85
CA GLU A 391 -28.25 23.21 7.83
C GLU A 391 -26.99 24.07 7.98
N GLN A 392 -25.83 23.46 8.20
CA GLN A 392 -24.57 24.18 8.39
C GLN A 392 -23.85 24.40 7.06
N VAL A 393 -23.28 25.59 6.91
CA VAL A 393 -22.46 25.97 5.76
C VAL A 393 -21.04 26.29 6.23
N PHE A 394 -20.06 25.67 5.59
CA PHE A 394 -18.64 25.92 5.80
C PHE A 394 -18.05 26.52 4.54
N GLU A 395 -17.44 27.70 4.65
CA GLU A 395 -16.84 28.43 3.51
C GLU A 395 -15.33 28.40 3.59
N ALA A 396 -14.69 28.35 2.42
CA ALA A 396 -13.23 28.41 2.28
C ALA A 396 -12.85 28.81 0.85
N ASP A 397 -11.54 28.96 0.60
CA ASP A 397 -11.00 29.23 -0.73
C ASP A 397 -10.97 27.96 -1.59
N MET A 398 -10.71 26.81 -0.95
CA MET A 398 -10.53 25.52 -1.64
C MET A 398 -11.20 24.36 -0.89
N VAL A 399 -11.58 23.33 -1.65
CA VAL A 399 -12.09 22.06 -1.12
C VAL A 399 -11.28 20.89 -1.67
N LEU A 400 -10.82 20.00 -0.78
CA LEU A 400 -10.21 18.72 -1.15
C LEU A 400 -11.19 17.59 -0.81
N CYS A 401 -11.76 16.96 -1.83
CA CYS A 401 -12.68 15.84 -1.65
C CYS A 401 -11.94 14.50 -1.64
N THR A 402 -11.92 13.82 -0.49
CA THR A 402 -11.24 12.52 -0.31
C THR A 402 -12.22 11.37 -0.04
N VAL A 403 -13.50 11.57 -0.39
CA VAL A 403 -14.53 10.56 -0.16
C VAL A 403 -14.26 9.30 -1.00
N PRO A 404 -14.58 8.09 -0.48
CA PRO A 404 -14.38 6.86 -1.24
C PRO A 404 -15.14 6.88 -2.58
N LEU A 405 -14.59 6.22 -3.61
CA LEU A 405 -15.24 6.10 -4.91
C LEU A 405 -16.68 5.54 -4.81
N GLY A 406 -16.93 4.59 -3.90
CA GLY A 406 -18.29 4.09 -3.63
C GLY A 406 -19.28 5.18 -3.20
N VAL A 407 -18.84 6.19 -2.46
CA VAL A 407 -19.68 7.35 -2.06
C VAL A 407 -20.02 8.21 -3.28
N LEU A 408 -19.04 8.45 -4.16
CA LEU A 408 -19.22 9.18 -5.42
C LEU A 408 -20.18 8.45 -6.36
N LYS A 409 -20.03 7.11 -6.49
CA LYS A 409 -20.93 6.27 -7.31
C LYS A 409 -22.37 6.29 -6.81
N LYS A 410 -22.59 6.33 -5.49
CA LYS A 410 -23.93 6.47 -4.88
C LYS A 410 -24.53 7.87 -5.06
N ARG A 411 -23.78 8.85 -5.59
CA ARG A 411 -24.22 10.26 -5.82
C ARG A 411 -24.84 10.90 -4.57
N THR A 412 -24.33 10.56 -3.40
CA THR A 412 -24.82 11.05 -2.10
C THR A 412 -24.41 12.50 -1.81
N ILE A 413 -23.36 12.98 -2.47
CA ILE A 413 -22.90 14.37 -2.42
C ILE A 413 -23.30 15.04 -3.73
N ARG A 414 -24.05 16.13 -3.64
CA ARG A 414 -24.35 16.98 -4.79
C ARG A 414 -23.19 17.96 -5.03
N PHE A 415 -22.76 18.07 -6.27
CA PHE A 415 -21.77 19.06 -6.71
C PHE A 415 -22.48 20.19 -7.46
N GLU A 416 -22.19 21.43 -7.12
CA GLU A 416 -22.80 22.62 -7.72
C GLU A 416 -21.69 23.64 -8.13
N PRO A 417 -21.40 23.78 -9.44
CA PRO A 417 -22.01 23.10 -10.59
C PRO A 417 -21.69 21.60 -10.61
N GLU A 418 -22.41 20.85 -11.45
CA GLU A 418 -22.18 19.41 -11.56
C GLU A 418 -20.75 19.10 -12.05
N LEU A 419 -20.21 17.95 -11.62
CA LEU A 419 -18.89 17.50 -12.03
C LEU A 419 -18.84 17.36 -13.57
N PRO A 420 -17.71 17.71 -14.22
CA PRO A 420 -17.57 17.57 -15.66
C PRO A 420 -17.87 16.15 -16.14
N GLY A 421 -18.53 16.01 -17.30
CA GLY A 421 -18.93 14.70 -17.85
C GLY A 421 -17.79 13.67 -17.93
N ARG A 422 -16.56 14.11 -18.25
CA ARG A 422 -15.37 13.24 -18.23
C ARG A 422 -15.09 12.60 -16.86
N LYS A 423 -15.35 13.33 -15.77
CA LYS A 423 -15.15 12.86 -14.39
C LYS A 423 -16.28 11.91 -13.97
N LEU A 424 -17.53 12.22 -14.33
CA LEU A 424 -18.68 11.33 -14.09
C LEU A 424 -18.49 9.98 -14.81
N ALA A 425 -18.11 10.01 -16.09
CA ALA A 425 -17.86 8.79 -16.85
C ALA A 425 -16.71 7.95 -16.28
N ALA A 426 -15.68 8.59 -15.70
CA ALA A 426 -14.61 7.88 -15.00
C ALA A 426 -15.10 7.22 -13.69
N ILE A 427 -15.90 7.95 -12.89
CA ILE A 427 -16.54 7.42 -11.68
C ILE A 427 -17.40 6.21 -12.02
N GLU A 428 -18.13 6.25 -13.14
CA GLU A 428 -18.99 5.14 -13.59
C GLU A 428 -18.18 3.91 -14.02
N ARG A 429 -17.12 4.08 -14.84
CA ARG A 429 -16.33 2.96 -15.35
C ARG A 429 -15.44 2.27 -14.32
N MET A 430 -14.87 3.01 -13.35
CA MET A 430 -13.95 2.41 -12.38
C MET A 430 -14.68 1.42 -11.47
N GLY A 431 -14.08 0.24 -11.24
CA GLY A 431 -14.56 -0.73 -10.26
C GLY A 431 -14.38 -0.24 -8.82
N PHE A 432 -15.25 -0.66 -7.91
CA PHE A 432 -15.09 -0.43 -6.47
C PHE A 432 -15.39 -1.72 -5.72
N GLY A 433 -14.31 -2.39 -5.33
CA GLY A 433 -14.34 -3.73 -4.77
C GLY A 433 -14.99 -3.85 -3.40
N LEU A 434 -15.15 -5.11 -2.97
CA LEU A 434 -15.68 -5.51 -1.68
C LEU A 434 -14.86 -6.68 -1.11
N LEU A 435 -14.47 -6.53 0.15
CA LEU A 435 -13.81 -7.56 0.95
C LEU A 435 -14.32 -7.43 2.39
N ASN A 436 -14.61 -8.56 3.03
CA ASN A 436 -15.03 -8.58 4.42
C ASN A 436 -14.15 -9.47 5.29
N LYS A 437 -14.23 -9.24 6.59
CA LYS A 437 -13.48 -9.91 7.64
C LYS A 437 -14.41 -10.40 8.74
N VAL A 438 -14.12 -11.58 9.27
CA VAL A 438 -14.63 -12.03 10.58
C VAL A 438 -13.48 -11.98 11.56
N ALA A 439 -13.47 -10.95 12.40
CA ALA A 439 -12.51 -10.77 13.47
C ALA A 439 -12.98 -11.51 14.73
N MET A 440 -12.13 -12.35 15.30
CA MET A 440 -12.43 -13.17 16.48
C MET A 440 -11.29 -13.04 17.50
N VAL A 441 -11.63 -12.76 18.75
CA VAL A 441 -10.68 -12.78 19.88
C VAL A 441 -10.98 -13.99 20.75
N PHE A 442 -10.00 -14.86 20.96
CA PHE A 442 -10.14 -16.09 21.73
C PHE A 442 -9.49 -16.00 23.12
N PRO A 443 -9.79 -16.93 24.04
CA PRO A 443 -9.14 -17.00 25.34
C PRO A 443 -7.63 -17.30 25.30
N HIS A 444 -7.18 -18.04 24.28
CA HIS A 444 -5.78 -18.41 24.06
C HIS A 444 -5.55 -18.72 22.56
N VAL A 445 -4.28 -18.72 22.14
CA VAL A 445 -3.88 -19.11 20.79
C VAL A 445 -3.93 -20.64 20.68
N PHE A 446 -4.72 -21.17 19.76
CA PHE A 446 -4.81 -22.62 19.51
C PHE A 446 -4.29 -23.02 18.12
N TRP A 447 -4.01 -22.05 17.25
CA TRP A 447 -3.61 -22.28 15.85
C TRP A 447 -2.10 -22.41 15.63
N GLY A 448 -1.29 -22.21 16.67
CA GLY A 448 0.18 -22.19 16.59
C GLY A 448 0.75 -20.78 16.70
N GLU A 449 1.89 -20.63 17.38
CA GLU A 449 2.53 -19.32 17.61
C GLU A 449 3.39 -18.87 16.41
N ASP A 450 3.78 -19.81 15.56
CA ASP A 450 4.65 -19.67 14.40
C ASP A 450 3.89 -19.47 13.08
N LEU A 451 2.55 -19.48 13.11
CA LEU A 451 1.69 -19.29 11.94
C LEU A 451 1.05 -17.90 11.93
N ASP A 452 1.36 -17.13 10.89
CA ASP A 452 0.70 -15.85 10.62
C ASP A 452 -0.52 -16.03 9.71
N THR A 453 -0.51 -17.06 8.86
CA THR A 453 -1.60 -17.36 7.93
C THR A 453 -1.84 -18.86 7.77
N PHE A 454 -3.07 -19.23 7.41
CA PHE A 454 -3.39 -20.55 6.86
C PHE A 454 -4.65 -20.48 5.99
N GLY A 455 -4.73 -21.34 4.99
CA GLY A 455 -5.83 -21.37 4.02
C GLY A 455 -6.75 -22.56 4.18
N CYS A 456 -7.99 -22.42 3.69
CA CYS A 456 -9.01 -23.45 3.69
C CYS A 456 -9.61 -23.56 2.29
N LEU A 457 -9.63 -24.76 1.74
CA LEU A 457 -10.28 -25.05 0.46
C LEU A 457 -11.80 -25.07 0.63
N SER A 458 -12.53 -24.70 -0.42
CA SER A 458 -13.99 -24.79 -0.49
C SER A 458 -14.41 -25.97 -1.36
N GLU A 459 -15.50 -26.66 -0.98
CA GLU A 459 -16.12 -27.68 -1.84
C GLU A 459 -16.79 -27.09 -3.08
N HIS A 460 -17.18 -25.81 -3.03
CA HIS A 460 -17.94 -25.15 -4.07
C HIS A 460 -17.23 -23.90 -4.58
N SER A 461 -17.06 -23.82 -5.91
CA SER A 461 -16.36 -22.70 -6.56
C SER A 461 -17.03 -21.34 -6.33
N ASN A 462 -18.36 -21.28 -6.24
CA ASN A 462 -19.10 -20.04 -5.93
C ASN A 462 -18.94 -19.58 -4.47
N LYS A 463 -18.35 -20.40 -3.60
CA LYS A 463 -18.01 -20.07 -2.21
C LYS A 463 -16.51 -20.07 -1.95
N ARG A 464 -15.68 -20.10 -3.01
CA ARG A 464 -14.22 -20.21 -2.88
C ARG A 464 -13.58 -19.12 -2.02
N GLY A 465 -14.17 -17.93 -1.99
CA GLY A 465 -13.69 -16.81 -1.19
C GLY A 465 -14.22 -16.78 0.23
N GLU A 466 -15.06 -17.71 0.67
CA GLU A 466 -15.64 -17.71 2.01
C GLU A 466 -14.73 -18.38 3.03
N PHE A 467 -14.20 -17.60 3.99
CA PHE A 467 -13.28 -18.08 5.04
C PHE A 467 -12.08 -18.83 4.47
N PHE A 468 -11.64 -18.44 3.28
CA PHE A 468 -10.61 -19.16 2.51
C PHE A 468 -9.20 -18.93 3.08
N LEU A 469 -8.98 -17.82 3.79
CA LEU A 469 -7.69 -17.42 4.37
C LEU A 469 -7.90 -16.85 5.77
N PHE A 470 -7.09 -17.30 6.71
CA PHE A 470 -7.07 -16.84 8.08
C PHE A 470 -5.76 -16.14 8.39
N TYR A 471 -5.83 -15.05 9.15
CA TYR A 471 -4.69 -14.29 9.66
C TYR A 471 -4.61 -14.40 11.18
N GLY A 472 -3.52 -14.98 11.68
CA GLY A 472 -3.16 -15.04 13.08
C GLY A 472 -2.41 -13.77 13.49
N ASN A 473 -3.12 -12.82 14.12
CA ASN A 473 -2.55 -11.52 14.49
C ASN A 473 -2.02 -11.51 15.93
N HIS A 474 -1.84 -12.66 16.57
CA HIS A 474 -1.45 -12.73 17.99
C HIS A 474 -0.07 -12.14 18.27
N THR A 475 0.83 -12.15 17.28
CA THR A 475 2.18 -11.57 17.36
C THR A 475 2.17 -10.04 17.49
N VAL A 476 1.17 -9.38 16.92
CA VAL A 476 1.12 -7.90 16.83
C VAL A 476 -0.06 -7.25 17.54
N SER A 477 -1.15 -7.99 17.75
CA SER A 477 -2.38 -7.43 18.32
C SER A 477 -2.37 -7.29 19.83
N GLY A 478 -1.45 -7.99 20.52
CA GLY A 478 -1.38 -8.06 21.98
C GLY A 478 -2.36 -9.05 22.63
N GLY A 479 -3.07 -9.87 21.85
CA GLY A 479 -3.96 -10.92 22.34
C GLY A 479 -4.23 -12.00 21.29
N ALA A 480 -4.98 -13.06 21.63
CA ALA A 480 -5.27 -14.16 20.71
C ALA A 480 -6.35 -13.76 19.68
N ALA A 481 -5.96 -12.98 18.67
CA ALA A 481 -6.84 -12.54 17.59
C ALA A 481 -6.60 -13.34 16.30
N LEU A 482 -7.70 -13.83 15.72
CA LEU A 482 -7.74 -14.51 14.44
C LEU A 482 -8.76 -13.82 13.52
N ILE A 483 -8.39 -13.60 12.27
CA ILE A 483 -9.24 -12.94 11.28
C ILE A 483 -9.48 -13.90 10.11
N ALA A 484 -10.73 -14.22 9.82
CA ALA A 484 -11.10 -14.94 8.61
C ALA A 484 -11.48 -13.96 7.49
N LEU A 485 -10.97 -14.18 6.27
CA LEU A 485 -11.26 -13.33 5.12
C LEU A 485 -12.42 -13.87 4.30
N VAL A 486 -13.17 -12.94 3.70
CA VAL A 486 -14.28 -13.22 2.79
C VAL A 486 -14.16 -12.36 1.54
N ALA A 487 -13.85 -12.98 0.39
CA ALA A 487 -13.54 -12.34 -0.88
C ALA A 487 -14.45 -12.81 -2.03
N GLY A 488 -14.34 -12.15 -3.20
CA GLY A 488 -15.07 -12.52 -4.41
C GLY A 488 -16.59 -12.49 -4.25
N GLU A 489 -17.30 -13.37 -4.95
CA GLU A 489 -18.77 -13.49 -4.89
C GLU A 489 -19.28 -13.76 -3.47
N ALA A 490 -18.50 -14.50 -2.67
CA ALA A 490 -18.85 -14.80 -1.29
C ALA A 490 -18.97 -13.54 -0.43
N ALA A 491 -18.16 -12.51 -0.68
CA ALA A 491 -18.23 -11.24 0.05
C ALA A 491 -19.57 -10.51 -0.17
N GLN A 492 -20.15 -10.63 -1.37
CA GLN A 492 -21.45 -10.03 -1.69
C GLN A 492 -22.60 -10.75 -0.97
N MET A 493 -22.56 -12.08 -0.93
CA MET A 493 -23.53 -12.89 -0.18
C MET A 493 -23.42 -12.66 1.34
N PHE A 494 -22.19 -12.48 1.81
CA PHE A 494 -21.88 -12.25 3.22
C PHE A 494 -22.55 -10.99 3.78
N GLU A 495 -22.64 -9.91 2.99
CA GLU A 495 -23.25 -8.63 3.39
C GLU A 495 -24.72 -8.74 3.84
N ASN A 496 -25.44 -9.75 3.34
CA ASN A 496 -26.87 -9.98 3.62
C ASN A 496 -27.10 -11.16 4.57
N SER A 497 -26.05 -11.84 5.01
CA SER A 497 -26.16 -13.04 5.84
C SER A 497 -26.30 -12.68 7.33
N ASP A 498 -26.92 -13.55 8.14
CA ASP A 498 -27.00 -13.34 9.59
C ASP A 498 -25.62 -13.51 10.26
N PRO A 499 -25.16 -12.58 11.12
CA PRO A 499 -23.85 -12.69 11.77
C PRO A 499 -23.66 -13.95 12.62
N SER A 500 -24.71 -14.46 13.27
CA SER A 500 -24.64 -15.66 14.12
C SER A 500 -24.43 -16.90 13.26
N MET A 501 -25.09 -16.96 12.09
CA MET A 501 -24.87 -18.02 11.10
C MET A 501 -23.45 -17.99 10.53
N LEU A 502 -22.93 -16.80 10.23
CA LEU A 502 -21.55 -16.63 9.75
C LEU A 502 -20.54 -17.08 10.81
N LEU A 503 -20.77 -16.73 12.07
CA LEU A 503 -19.94 -17.16 13.19
C LEU A 503 -19.97 -18.69 13.36
N HIS A 504 -21.16 -19.31 13.32
CA HIS A 504 -21.28 -20.76 13.40
C HIS A 504 -20.49 -21.45 12.28
N ARG A 505 -20.56 -20.93 11.06
CA ARG A 505 -19.87 -21.49 9.89
C ARG A 505 -18.35 -21.37 10.00
N VAL A 506 -17.82 -20.21 10.35
CA VAL A 506 -16.36 -20.05 10.52
C VAL A 506 -15.82 -20.89 11.69
N LEU A 507 -16.56 -21.01 12.79
CA LEU A 507 -16.17 -21.89 13.90
C LEU A 507 -16.25 -23.37 13.52
N SER A 508 -17.17 -23.76 12.64
CA SER A 508 -17.24 -25.12 12.11
C SER A 508 -16.01 -25.46 11.28
N VAL A 509 -15.52 -24.52 10.46
CA VAL A 509 -14.26 -24.67 9.71
C VAL A 509 -13.09 -24.86 10.68
N LEU A 510 -12.94 -23.97 11.67
CA LEU A 510 -11.85 -24.05 12.65
C LEU A 510 -11.89 -25.36 13.44
N ARG A 511 -13.06 -25.75 13.96
CA ARG A 511 -13.25 -27.02 14.69
C ARG A 511 -12.94 -28.23 13.81
N GLY A 512 -13.31 -28.19 12.53
CA GLY A 512 -12.98 -29.24 11.56
C GLY A 512 -11.48 -29.42 11.37
N ILE A 513 -10.70 -28.34 11.42
CA ILE A 513 -9.23 -28.39 11.26
C ILE A 513 -8.52 -28.86 12.53
N TYR A 514 -8.97 -28.38 13.70
CA TYR A 514 -8.21 -28.50 14.95
C TYR A 514 -8.68 -29.63 15.86
N ASN A 515 -9.99 -29.93 15.92
CA ASN A 515 -10.49 -31.00 16.78
C ASN A 515 -9.91 -32.39 16.42
N PRO A 516 -9.78 -32.78 15.13
CA PRO A 516 -9.14 -34.04 14.76
C PRO A 516 -7.66 -34.14 15.17
N LYS A 517 -7.00 -33.00 15.44
CA LYS A 517 -5.62 -32.93 15.94
C LYS A 517 -5.55 -32.96 17.47
N GLY A 518 -6.68 -33.14 18.15
CA GLY A 518 -6.77 -33.11 19.62
C GLY A 518 -6.72 -31.71 20.22
N VAL A 519 -6.90 -30.67 19.41
CA VAL A 519 -6.92 -29.26 19.86
C VAL A 519 -8.36 -28.80 19.97
N ASP A 520 -8.81 -28.47 21.18
CA ASP A 520 -10.15 -27.93 21.43
C ASP A 520 -10.22 -26.46 21.00
N VAL A 521 -11.20 -26.11 20.15
CA VAL A 521 -11.42 -24.73 19.68
C VAL A 521 -12.48 -24.06 20.55
N PRO A 522 -12.06 -23.14 21.45
CA PRO A 522 -12.99 -22.47 22.35
C PRO A 522 -13.91 -21.50 21.60
N ASP A 523 -15.03 -21.13 22.22
CA ASP A 523 -15.81 -20.01 21.72
C ASP A 523 -15.03 -18.68 21.87
N PRO A 524 -15.14 -17.77 20.90
CA PRO A 524 -14.48 -16.47 20.97
C PRO A 524 -15.08 -15.59 22.07
N ILE A 525 -14.23 -14.83 22.75
CA ILE A 525 -14.60 -13.79 23.73
C ILE A 525 -15.43 -12.69 23.05
N GLN A 526 -15.03 -12.29 21.86
CA GLN A 526 -15.70 -11.26 21.08
C GLN A 526 -15.49 -11.51 19.59
N THR A 527 -16.52 -11.21 18.80
CA THR A 527 -16.51 -11.37 17.35
C THR A 527 -17.08 -10.15 16.66
N ILE A 528 -16.54 -9.81 15.49
CA ILE A 528 -17.06 -8.75 14.62
C ILE A 528 -17.01 -9.22 13.18
N CYS A 529 -18.14 -9.12 12.49
CA CYS A 529 -18.22 -9.29 11.04
C CYS A 529 -18.24 -7.91 10.40
N THR A 530 -17.29 -7.60 9.52
CA THR A 530 -17.30 -6.33 8.79
C THR A 530 -18.35 -6.35 7.68
N ARG A 531 -18.85 -5.16 7.34
CA ARG A 531 -19.78 -4.93 6.24
C ARG A 531 -19.40 -3.63 5.54
N TRP A 532 -18.56 -3.73 4.52
CA TRP A 532 -18.02 -2.56 3.80
C TRP A 532 -18.85 -2.15 2.59
N GLY A 533 -19.81 -2.96 2.15
CA GLY A 533 -20.67 -2.67 0.99
C GLY A 533 -21.72 -1.56 1.22
N TRP A 534 -22.08 -1.31 2.48
CA TRP A 534 -23.17 -0.38 2.87
C TRP A 534 -22.68 1.04 3.17
#